data_AF-A0A3D9CUB2-F1
#
_entry.id   AF-A0A3D9CUB2-F1
#
_cell.length_a   1.000
_cell.length_b   1.000
_cell.length_c   1.000
_cell.angle_alpha   90.00
_cell.angle_beta   90.00
_cell.angle_gamma   90.00
#
_symmetry.space_group_name_H-M   'P 1'
#
loop_
_entity.id
_entity.type
_entity.pdbx_description
1 polymer ?
#
loop_
_entity_poly.entity_id
_entity_poly.type
_entity_poly.pdbx_seq_one_letter_code
_entity_poly.pdbx_strand_id
1 'polypeptide(L)'
;MNINLPFAIGADYEIWEYQLEIKEVKLKNYDSYIYFGNIDFYSTQTDNIELIFNYDILELVILTYEKLKKEDLETFKDLIISKLGESKPLTYKSSTIEIYTLDGELELWFIHNPSEYTLEIRYGNSKILKELYL
;
A
#
# COMPACT_ATOMS: atom_id res chain seq x y z
N MET A 1 16.54 -2.18 9.57
CA MET A 1 15.23 -1.56 9.32
C MET A 1 14.26 -2.72 9.17
N ASN A 2 13.18 -2.81 9.96
CA ASN A 2 12.25 -3.94 9.83
C ASN A 2 10.81 -3.45 9.98
N ILE A 3 10.12 -3.33 8.85
CA ILE A 3 8.68 -3.13 8.80
C ILE A 3 8.03 -4.48 8.54
N ASN A 4 7.08 -4.87 9.37
CA ASN A 4 6.34 -6.11 9.18
C ASN A 4 5.19 -5.84 8.20
N LEU A 5 5.47 -5.99 6.91
CA LEU A 5 4.45 -5.87 5.88
C LEU A 5 3.46 -7.04 5.99
N PRO A 6 2.15 -6.78 5.85
CA PRO A 6 1.13 -7.82 6.02
C PRO A 6 1.11 -8.83 4.86
N PHE A 7 1.55 -8.41 3.67
CA PHE A 7 1.72 -9.26 2.50
C PHE A 7 3.16 -9.14 1.98
N ALA A 8 3.76 -10.29 1.64
CA ALA A 8 5.09 -10.32 1.06
C ALA A 8 5.00 -10.11 -0.47
N ILE A 9 5.72 -9.11 -0.98
CA ILE A 9 5.88 -8.94 -2.43
C ILE A 9 6.68 -10.12 -2.99
N GLY A 10 6.27 -10.63 -4.15
CA GLY A 10 6.81 -11.84 -4.77
C GLY A 10 6.12 -13.14 -4.34
N ALA A 11 5.09 -13.07 -3.50
CA ALA A 11 4.33 -14.23 -3.04
C ALA A 11 3.33 -14.72 -4.09
N ASP A 12 3.08 -16.03 -4.11
CA ASP A 12 2.16 -16.69 -5.03
C ASP A 12 0.69 -16.40 -4.70
N TYR A 13 -0.12 -16.19 -5.74
CA TYR A 13 -1.57 -15.95 -5.67
C TYR A 13 -2.31 -16.99 -4.83
N GLU A 14 -1.90 -18.26 -4.95
CA GLU A 14 -2.49 -19.42 -4.28
C GLU A 14 -2.57 -19.27 -2.75
N ILE A 15 -1.71 -18.44 -2.14
CA ILE A 15 -1.72 -18.18 -0.69
C ILE A 15 -3.04 -17.55 -0.25
N TRP A 16 -3.66 -16.73 -1.10
CA TRP A 16 -4.85 -15.96 -0.77
C TRP A 16 -6.06 -16.27 -1.65
N GLU A 17 -5.97 -17.22 -2.59
CA GLU A 17 -6.97 -17.46 -3.64
C GLU A 17 -8.43 -17.50 -3.13
N TYR A 18 -8.68 -18.07 -1.94
CA TYR A 18 -10.02 -18.20 -1.35
C TYR A 18 -10.53 -16.94 -0.63
N GLN A 19 -9.70 -15.91 -0.51
CA GLN A 19 -9.98 -14.66 0.17
C GLN A 19 -10.00 -13.46 -0.80
N LEU A 20 -9.96 -13.74 -2.12
CA LEU A 20 -9.86 -12.75 -3.18
C LEU A 20 -11.13 -12.69 -4.03
N GLU A 21 -11.54 -11.47 -4.38
CA GLU A 21 -12.58 -11.20 -5.39
C GLU A 21 -11.97 -10.31 -6.46
N ILE A 22 -12.20 -10.67 -7.71
CA ILE A 22 -11.67 -9.95 -8.86
C ILE A 22 -12.19 -8.50 -8.86
N LYS A 23 -11.27 -7.56 -9.00
CA LYS A 23 -11.53 -6.14 -9.24
C LYS A 23 -11.06 -5.78 -10.63
N GLU A 24 -11.87 -5.00 -11.34
CA GLU A 24 -11.50 -4.53 -12.67
C GLU A 24 -10.22 -3.67 -12.61
N VAL A 25 -9.17 -4.16 -13.29
CA VAL A 25 -7.89 -3.46 -13.42
C VAL A 25 -7.84 -2.63 -14.68
N LYS A 26 -7.27 -1.42 -14.56
CA LYS A 26 -6.99 -0.54 -15.70
C LYS A 26 -5.61 -0.76 -16.34
N LEU A 27 -4.73 -1.54 -15.70
CA LEU A 27 -3.37 -1.82 -16.16
C LEU A 27 -3.28 -3.13 -16.97
N LYS A 28 -2.62 -3.05 -18.12
CA LYS A 28 -2.43 -4.20 -19.01
C LYS A 28 -1.48 -5.23 -18.37
N ASN A 29 -1.87 -6.50 -18.41
CA ASN A 29 -1.14 -7.67 -17.86
C ASN A 29 -1.10 -7.77 -16.33
N TYR A 30 -1.96 -7.04 -15.63
CA TYR A 30 -2.10 -7.17 -14.18
C TYR A 30 -3.54 -7.49 -13.82
N ASP A 31 -3.69 -8.31 -12.78
CA ASP A 31 -4.97 -8.66 -12.19
C ASP A 31 -5.03 -8.07 -10.78
N SER A 32 -6.19 -7.50 -10.41
CA SER A 32 -6.40 -6.90 -9.09
C SER A 32 -7.51 -7.65 -8.41
N TYR A 33 -7.32 -7.80 -7.12
CA TYR A 33 -8.24 -8.50 -6.26
C TYR A 33 -8.45 -7.68 -4.99
N ILE A 34 -9.71 -7.59 -4.58
CA ILE A 34 -10.03 -7.18 -3.22
C ILE A 34 -9.81 -8.37 -2.30
N TYR A 35 -9.07 -8.14 -1.22
CA TYR A 35 -8.86 -9.12 -0.15
C TYR A 35 -9.86 -8.88 0.98
N PHE A 36 -10.63 -9.92 1.36
CA PHE A 36 -11.66 -9.84 2.42
C PHE A 36 -11.21 -10.36 3.78
N GLY A 37 -9.97 -10.83 3.90
CA GLY A 37 -9.44 -11.17 5.21
C GLY A 37 -9.18 -9.92 6.05
N ASN A 38 -9.10 -10.11 7.36
CA ASN A 38 -8.79 -9.03 8.29
C ASN A 38 -7.28 -8.91 8.43
N ILE A 39 -6.76 -7.69 8.26
CA ILE A 39 -5.37 -7.37 8.54
C ILE A 39 -5.31 -6.18 9.48
N ASP A 40 -4.52 -6.35 10.53
CA ASP A 40 -4.09 -5.28 11.41
C ASP A 40 -2.68 -4.88 11.02
N PHE A 41 -2.54 -3.71 10.41
CA PHE A 41 -1.23 -3.14 10.14
C PHE A 41 -0.90 -2.12 11.23
N TYR A 42 -0.02 -2.52 12.15
CA TYR A 42 0.37 -1.73 13.32
C TYR A 42 -0.79 -1.27 14.22
N SER A 43 -1.75 -2.15 14.46
CA SER A 43 -2.93 -1.90 15.30
C SER A 43 -3.96 -0.94 14.69
N THR A 44 -3.83 -0.63 13.40
CA THR A 44 -4.86 0.05 12.61
C THR A 44 -5.48 -0.96 11.67
N GLN A 45 -6.79 -1.19 11.83
CA GLN A 45 -7.55 -2.04 10.92
C GLN A 45 -7.66 -1.33 9.56
N THR A 46 -7.37 -2.05 8.47
CA THR A 46 -7.52 -1.53 7.11
C THR A 46 -8.98 -1.66 6.65
N ASP A 47 -9.52 -0.63 5.99
CA ASP A 47 -10.90 -0.64 5.48
C ASP A 47 -11.02 -1.36 4.12
N ASN A 48 -10.01 -1.20 3.26
CA ASN A 48 -9.94 -1.91 1.99
C ASN A 48 -8.51 -2.35 1.68
N ILE A 49 -8.39 -3.59 1.22
CA ILE A 49 -7.11 -4.17 0.82
C ILE A 49 -7.24 -4.63 -0.62
N GLU A 50 -6.34 -4.13 -1.46
CA GLU A 50 -6.24 -4.50 -2.86
C GLU A 50 -4.86 -5.10 -3.12
N LEU A 51 -4.87 -6.29 -3.71
CA LEU A 51 -3.68 -7.05 -4.10
C LEU A 51 -3.59 -7.08 -5.63
N ILE A 52 -2.47 -6.63 -6.17
CA ILE A 52 -2.24 -6.54 -7.61
C ILE A 52 -1.14 -7.52 -8.00
N PHE A 53 -1.50 -8.44 -8.88
CA PHE A 53 -0.66 -9.53 -9.34
C PHE A 53 -0.26 -9.33 -10.80
N ASN A 54 0.94 -9.79 -11.15
CA ASN A 54 1.37 -10.00 -12.53
C ASN A 54 1.52 -11.50 -12.73
N TYR A 55 0.68 -12.09 -13.58
CA TYR A 55 0.42 -13.53 -13.54
C TYR A 55 0.05 -13.93 -12.10
N ASP A 56 0.72 -14.92 -11.53
CA ASP A 56 0.40 -15.43 -10.19
C ASP A 56 1.28 -14.80 -9.09
N ILE A 57 2.03 -13.72 -9.38
CA ILE A 57 2.99 -13.13 -8.43
C ILE A 57 2.50 -11.77 -7.92
N LEU A 58 2.45 -11.60 -6.59
CA LEU A 58 2.06 -10.34 -5.95
C LEU A 58 3.13 -9.27 -6.15
N GLU A 59 2.78 -8.18 -6.83
CA GLU A 59 3.71 -7.11 -7.19
C GLU A 59 3.43 -5.78 -6.47
N LEU A 60 2.17 -5.57 -6.08
CA LEU A 60 1.74 -4.36 -5.40
C LEU A 60 0.58 -4.64 -4.44
N VAL A 61 0.67 -4.02 -3.27
CA VAL A 61 -0.38 -4.02 -2.26
C VAL A 61 -0.83 -2.59 -2.02
N ILE A 62 -2.14 -2.43 -1.90
CA ILE A 62 -2.79 -1.17 -1.56
C ILE A 62 -3.63 -1.38 -0.31
N LEU A 63 -3.32 -0.63 0.75
CA LEU A 63 -4.10 -0.56 1.97
C LEU A 63 -4.78 0.81 2.02
N THR A 64 -6.10 0.82 2.08
CA THR A 64 -6.89 2.06 2.19
C THR A 64 -7.50 2.15 3.56
N TYR A 65 -7.35 3.32 4.16
CA TYR A 65 -8.00 3.70 5.40
C TYR A 65 -8.90 4.91 5.13
N GLU A 66 -10.19 4.73 5.38
CA GLU A 66 -11.21 5.74 5.20
C GLU A 66 -11.55 6.40 6.53
N LYS A 67 -11.82 7.71 6.49
CA LYS A 67 -12.29 8.49 7.65
C LYS A 67 -11.36 8.38 8.86
N LEU A 68 -10.06 8.20 8.63
CA LEU A 68 -9.09 8.15 9.71
C LEU A 68 -9.07 9.52 10.41
N LYS A 69 -9.17 9.54 11.74
CA LYS A 69 -9.09 10.82 12.45
C LYS A 69 -7.67 11.35 12.28
N LYS A 70 -7.54 12.67 12.26
CA LYS A 70 -6.24 13.33 12.14
C LYS A 70 -5.23 12.83 13.19
N GLU A 71 -5.67 12.65 14.43
CA GLU A 71 -4.82 12.16 15.53
C GLU A 71 -4.31 10.73 15.30
N ASP A 72 -5.17 9.85 14.79
CA ASP A 72 -4.81 8.48 14.43
C ASP A 72 -3.81 8.46 13.27
N LEU A 73 -3.97 9.38 12.30
CA LEU A 73 -3.08 9.52 11.15
C LEU A 73 -1.68 9.96 11.57
N GLU A 74 -1.58 11.01 12.40
CA GLU A 74 -0.28 11.50 12.90
C GLU A 74 0.43 10.42 13.72
N THR A 75 -0.30 9.73 14.63
CA THR A 75 0.25 8.63 15.43
C THR A 75 0.80 7.51 14.55
N PHE A 76 0.05 7.15 13.51
CA PHE A 76 0.44 6.11 12.58
C PHE A 76 1.65 6.53 11.72
N LYS A 77 1.71 7.79 11.26
CA LYS A 77 2.89 8.33 10.58
C LYS A 77 4.13 8.35 11.46
N ASP A 78 4.02 8.82 12.71
CA ASP A 78 5.12 8.85 13.66
C ASP A 78 5.70 7.45 13.90
N LEU A 79 4.83 6.44 14.02
CA LEU A 79 5.24 5.05 14.15
C LEU A 79 6.05 4.57 12.94
N ILE A 80 5.63 4.94 11.73
CA ILE A 80 6.31 4.54 10.49
C ILE A 80 7.66 5.24 10.35
N ILE A 81 7.71 6.55 10.59
CA ILE A 81 8.95 7.33 10.61
C ILE A 81 9.94 6.75 11.64
N SER A 82 9.45 6.35 12.82
CA SER A 82 10.30 5.73 13.84
C SER A 82 10.95 4.41 13.39
N LYS A 83 10.34 3.71 12.42
CA LYS A 83 10.78 2.41 11.91
C LYS A 83 11.60 2.51 10.62
N LEU A 84 11.27 3.47 9.76
CA LEU A 84 11.81 3.62 8.40
C LEU A 84 12.69 4.85 8.22
N GLY A 85 12.74 5.75 9.21
CA GLY A 85 13.46 7.02 9.09
C GLY A 85 12.71 8.04 8.23
N GLU A 86 13.46 8.98 7.67
CA GLU A 86 12.91 10.08 6.88
C GLU A 86 12.41 9.62 5.51
N SER A 87 11.27 10.16 5.09
CA SER A 87 10.69 9.92 3.77
C SER A 87 11.28 10.87 2.71
N LYS A 88 11.17 10.46 1.45
CA LYS A 88 11.35 11.35 0.31
C LYS A 88 9.99 11.88 -0.11
N PRO A 89 9.74 13.20 -0.02
CA PRO A 89 8.47 13.77 -0.47
C PRO A 89 8.43 13.82 -2.01
N LEU A 90 7.27 13.49 -2.57
CA LEU A 90 6.93 13.64 -3.97
C LEU A 90 5.56 14.29 -4.08
N THR A 91 5.46 15.36 -4.86
CA THR A 91 4.17 15.96 -5.21
C THR A 91 3.75 15.42 -6.57
N TYR A 92 2.61 14.74 -6.63
CA TYR A 92 1.99 14.32 -7.89
C TYR A 92 0.57 14.85 -7.97
N LYS A 93 0.30 15.65 -9.01
CA LYS A 93 -0.95 16.43 -9.13
C LYS A 93 -1.17 17.29 -7.87
N SER A 94 -2.23 17.01 -7.12
CA SER A 94 -2.61 17.70 -5.87
C SER A 94 -2.31 16.90 -4.60
N SER A 95 -1.74 15.70 -4.72
CA SER A 95 -1.48 14.82 -3.59
C SER A 95 -0.02 14.93 -3.13
N THR A 96 0.18 14.90 -1.82
CA THR A 96 1.51 14.73 -1.21
C THR A 96 1.74 13.25 -0.98
N ILE A 97 2.82 12.73 -1.54
CA ILE A 97 3.27 11.35 -1.41
C ILE A 97 4.55 11.34 -0.59
N GLU A 98 4.58 10.59 0.50
CA GLU A 98 5.79 10.33 1.28
C GLU A 98 6.32 8.94 0.91
N ILE A 99 7.52 8.87 0.34
CA ILE A 99 8.10 7.61 -0.16
C ILE A 99 9.18 7.13 0.81
N TYR A 100 9.04 5.89 1.27
CA TYR A 100 9.99 5.20 2.13
C TYR A 100 10.62 4.04 1.35
N THR A 101 11.95 3.98 1.30
CA THR A 101 12.67 2.85 0.69
C THR A 101 12.86 1.77 1.74
N LEU A 102 12.42 0.54 1.45
CA LEU A 102 12.48 -0.57 2.40
C LEU A 102 13.74 -1.42 2.20
N ASP A 103 13.83 -2.10 1.05
CA ASP A 103 14.98 -2.90 0.64
C ASP A 103 15.08 -2.95 -0.89
N GLY A 104 16.27 -2.75 -1.44
CA GLY A 104 16.51 -2.74 -2.89
C GLY A 104 15.56 -1.81 -3.65
N GLU A 105 14.73 -2.40 -4.52
CA GLU A 105 13.74 -1.69 -5.33
C GLU A 105 12.34 -1.62 -4.68
N LEU A 106 12.16 -2.11 -3.45
CA LEU A 106 10.88 -2.06 -2.73
C LEU A 106 10.66 -0.68 -2.10
N GLU A 107 9.56 -0.05 -2.48
CA GLU A 107 9.13 1.24 -1.93
C GLU A 107 7.79 1.09 -1.22
N LEU A 108 7.58 1.95 -0.23
CA LEU A 108 6.31 2.14 0.46
C LEU A 108 5.91 3.61 0.34
N TRP A 109 4.74 3.87 -0.21
CA TRP A 109 4.21 5.19 -0.49
C TRP A 109 3.03 5.48 0.43
N PHE A 110 3.15 6.57 1.19
CA PHE A 110 2.07 7.17 1.97
C PHE A 110 1.41 8.25 1.15
N ILE A 111 0.17 8.04 0.75
CA ILE A 111 -0.60 8.98 -0.07
C ILE A 111 -1.74 9.50 0.80
N HIS A 112 -1.64 10.76 1.19
CA HIS A 112 -2.65 11.40 2.01
C HIS A 112 -3.55 12.29 1.15
N ASN A 113 -4.87 12.10 1.25
CA ASN A 113 -5.86 13.03 0.71
C ASN A 113 -6.56 13.79 1.85
N PRO A 114 -6.14 15.03 2.15
CA PRO A 114 -6.67 15.79 3.28
C PRO A 114 -8.17 16.11 3.15
N SER A 115 -8.69 16.22 1.92
CA SER A 115 -10.09 16.60 1.68
C SER A 115 -11.07 15.46 1.95
N GLU A 116 -10.60 14.22 1.84
CA GLU A 116 -11.42 13.01 1.99
C GLU A 116 -11.13 12.26 3.29
N TYR A 117 -10.14 12.71 4.07
CA TYR A 117 -9.64 12.01 5.26
C TYR A 117 -9.27 10.55 4.96
N THR A 118 -8.70 10.32 3.79
CA THR A 118 -8.23 9.01 3.35
C THR A 118 -6.71 8.94 3.41
N LEU A 119 -6.22 7.83 3.94
CA LEU A 119 -4.82 7.43 3.85
C LEU A 119 -4.76 6.19 2.97
N GLU A 120 -3.92 6.24 1.95
CA GLU A 120 -3.60 5.09 1.16
C GLU A 120 -2.12 4.75 1.35
N ILE A 121 -1.84 3.51 1.72
CA ILE A 121 -0.50 2.96 1.80
C ILE A 121 -0.34 2.01 0.65
N ARG A 122 0.65 2.27 -0.20
CA ARG A 122 1.00 1.38 -1.29
C ARG A 122 2.40 0.84 -1.08
N TYR A 123 2.63 -0.42 -1.37
CA TYR A 123 4.00 -0.93 -1.39
C TYR A 123 4.18 -2.02 -2.43
N GLY A 124 5.35 -2.01 -3.07
CA GLY A 124 5.64 -2.84 -4.24
C GLY A 124 6.95 -2.42 -4.90
N ASN A 125 7.28 -3.05 -6.02
CA ASN A 125 8.46 -2.64 -6.78
C ASN A 125 8.33 -1.18 -7.24
N SER A 126 9.39 -0.39 -7.05
CA SER A 126 9.43 1.04 -7.37
C SER A 126 9.10 1.35 -8.83
N LYS A 127 9.46 0.47 -9.78
CA LYS A 127 9.12 0.64 -11.20
C LYS A 127 7.62 0.53 -11.41
N ILE A 128 7.00 -0.48 -10.80
CA ILE A 128 5.55 -0.75 -10.91
C ILE A 128 4.75 0.37 -10.26
N LEU A 129 5.14 0.82 -9.06
CA LEU A 129 4.53 1.96 -8.38
C LEU A 129 4.56 3.24 -9.24
N LYS A 130 5.68 3.48 -9.94
CA LYS A 130 5.82 4.63 -10.84
C LYS A 130 4.99 4.46 -12.11
N GLU A 131 4.99 3.28 -12.74
CA GLU A 131 4.19 3.02 -13.96
C GLU A 131 2.68 3.17 -13.72
N LEU A 132 2.21 2.78 -12.54
CA LEU A 132 0.78 2.87 -12.20
C LEU A 132 0.32 4.30 -11.88
N TYR A 133 1.23 5.17 -11.43
CA TYR A 133 0.82 6.40 -10.76
C TYR A 133 1.61 7.66 -11.09
N LEU A 134 2.67 7.59 -11.90
CA LEU A 134 3.36 8.76 -12.46
C LEU A 134 3.16 8.82 -13.97
#